data_AF-A0A5N1KZB3-F1
#
_entry.id   AF-A0A5N1KZB3-F1
#
_cell.length_a   1.000
_cell.length_b   1.000
_cell.length_c   1.000
_cell.angle_alpha   90.00
_cell.angle_beta   90.00
_cell.angle_gamma   90.00
#
_symmetry.space_group_name_H-M   'P 1'
#
loop_
_entity.id
_entity.type
_entity.pdbx_description
1 polymer ?
#
loop_
_entity_poly.entity_id
_entity_poly.type
_entity_poly.pdbx_seq_one_letter_code
_entity_poly.pdbx_strand_id
1 'polypeptide(L)'
;MSDERSERLRQRRKQSQERAQDVSTSETDEPAETDKPSKPSKLDKQSEPSEPDETNVDDGSVKEEQVGTYMYLPKSQKKDLERLYNILKAEYEYEYDEEFEKNRAFYPLVVKCGLDSLEDLDASDIRERLDSI
;
A
#
# COMPACT_ATOMS: atom_id res chain seq x y z
N MET A 1 -29.96 15.51 -22.98
CA MET A 1 -29.19 15.82 -21.75
C MET A 1 -27.97 14.91 -21.54
N SER A 2 -27.80 13.77 -22.24
CA SER A 2 -26.66 12.86 -22.04
C SER A 2 -25.39 13.20 -22.84
N ASP A 3 -25.50 14.07 -23.85
CA ASP A 3 -24.37 14.36 -24.76
C ASP A 3 -23.33 15.30 -24.15
N GLU A 4 -23.74 16.25 -23.30
CA GLU A 4 -22.85 17.27 -22.75
C GLU A 4 -21.79 16.71 -21.79
N ARG A 5 -22.14 15.65 -21.04
CA ARG A 5 -21.19 14.96 -20.16
C ARG A 5 -20.13 14.19 -20.96
N SER A 6 -20.54 13.65 -22.10
CA SER A 6 -19.66 12.89 -23.00
C SER A 6 -18.67 13.80 -23.74
N GLU A 7 -19.10 15.00 -24.12
CA GLU A 7 -18.22 16.00 -24.75
C GLU A 7 -17.15 16.53 -23.79
N ARG A 8 -17.52 16.82 -22.54
CA ARG A 8 -16.55 17.25 -21.50
C ARG A 8 -15.46 16.21 -21.27
N LEU A 9 -15.82 14.93 -21.29
CA LEU A 9 -14.87 13.84 -21.08
C LEU A 9 -13.90 13.67 -22.27
N ARG A 10 -14.37 13.93 -23.49
CA ARG A 10 -13.54 13.95 -24.70
C ARG A 10 -12.58 15.13 -24.73
N GLN A 11 -13.02 16.32 -24.31
CA GLN A 11 -12.16 17.50 -24.22
C GLN A 11 -11.03 17.32 -23.21
N ARG A 12 -11.32 16.74 -22.04
CA ARG A 12 -10.30 16.46 -21.01
C ARG A 12 -9.19 15.54 -21.50
N ARG A 13 -9.54 14.53 -22.30
CA ARG A 13 -8.57 13.56 -22.84
C ARG A 13 -7.64 14.20 -23.87
N LYS A 14 -8.16 15.08 -24.73
CA LYS A 14 -7.34 15.83 -25.71
C LYS A 14 -6.33 16.75 -25.01
N GLN A 15 -6.79 17.50 -24.01
CA GLN A 15 -5.95 18.44 -23.27
C GLN A 15 -4.81 17.74 -22.49
N SER A 16 -5.05 16.51 -22.02
CA SER A 16 -4.03 15.70 -21.34
C SER A 16 -2.95 15.20 -22.30
N GLN A 17 -3.31 14.95 -23.57
CA GLN A 17 -2.41 14.43 -24.58
C GLN A 17 -1.49 15.52 -25.15
N GLU A 18 -2.02 16.73 -25.34
CA GLU A 18 -1.23 17.91 -25.73
C GLU A 18 -0.19 18.27 -24.66
N ARG A 19 -0.56 18.21 -23.38
CA ARG A 19 0.36 18.51 -22.26
C ARG A 19 1.50 17.50 -22.10
N ALA A 20 1.31 16.26 -22.58
CA ALA A 20 2.36 15.24 -22.57
C ALA A 20 3.31 15.36 -23.78
N GLN A 21 2.85 15.93 -24.89
CA GLN A 21 3.69 16.17 -26.08
C GLN A 21 4.62 17.38 -25.90
N ASP A 22 4.23 18.40 -25.13
CA ASP A 22 5.06 19.59 -24.83
C ASP A 22 6.30 19.28 -23.97
N VAL A 23 6.36 18.11 -23.31
CA VAL A 23 7.51 17.69 -22.47
C VAL A 23 8.54 16.85 -23.25
N SER A 24 8.27 16.53 -24.52
CA SER A 24 9.04 15.51 -25.28
C SER A 24 9.88 16.05 -26.46
N THR A 25 10.12 17.35 -26.54
CA THR A 25 11.00 17.92 -27.59
C THR A 25 11.98 18.97 -27.05
N SER A 26 13.07 18.48 -26.44
CA SER A 26 14.40 19.12 -26.52
C SER A 26 15.50 18.10 -26.16
N GLU A 27 16.07 17.47 -27.19
CA GLU A 27 17.41 16.84 -27.18
C GLU A 27 18.46 17.95 -26.89
N THR A 28 19.65 17.82 -26.30
CA THR A 28 20.75 16.83 -26.39
C THR A 28 21.83 17.19 -25.33
N ASP A 29 22.77 16.26 -25.09
CA ASP A 29 24.13 16.35 -24.49
C ASP A 29 24.36 15.87 -23.04
N GLU A 30 24.94 14.67 -22.94
CA GLU A 30 25.89 14.23 -21.90
C GLU A 30 27.26 14.94 -22.07
N PRO A 31 28.30 14.80 -21.21
CA PRO A 31 28.46 13.99 -19.97
C PRO A 31 29.07 14.76 -18.75
N ALA A 32 29.09 14.14 -17.55
CA ALA A 32 30.25 14.07 -16.63
C ALA A 32 29.88 13.80 -15.15
N GLU A 33 30.62 12.83 -14.58
CA GLU A 33 31.01 12.54 -13.19
C GLU A 33 30.71 13.53 -12.03
N THR A 34 30.58 12.90 -10.84
CA THR A 34 30.83 13.36 -9.45
C THR A 34 29.65 13.66 -8.50
N ASP A 35 29.79 13.02 -7.32
CA ASP A 35 29.44 13.44 -5.96
C ASP A 35 28.01 13.25 -5.37
N LYS A 36 27.95 12.27 -4.45
CA LYS A 36 27.19 12.16 -3.18
C LYS A 36 25.69 12.51 -3.15
N PRO A 37 24.79 11.60 -2.72
CA PRO A 37 23.49 12.01 -2.22
C PRO A 37 23.62 12.57 -0.79
N SER A 38 23.54 13.89 -0.69
CA SER A 38 23.32 14.62 0.56
C SER A 38 21.86 14.45 1.01
N LYS A 39 21.65 14.32 2.34
CA LYS A 39 20.36 14.25 3.04
C LYS A 39 19.35 15.32 2.57
N PRO A 40 18.04 15.02 2.48
CA PRO A 40 17.02 16.04 2.51
C PRO A 40 16.73 16.45 3.97
N SER A 41 16.88 17.74 4.20
CA SER A 41 16.56 18.50 5.39
C SER A 41 15.06 18.52 5.72
N LYS A 42 14.79 18.67 7.02
CA LYS A 42 13.51 18.99 7.66
C LYS A 42 12.76 20.10 6.89
N LEU A 43 11.44 19.93 6.71
CA LEU A 43 10.55 21.04 6.40
C LEU A 43 9.54 21.22 7.53
N ASP A 44 9.40 22.49 7.90
CA ASP A 44 8.74 23.03 9.07
C ASP A 44 7.22 22.90 9.10
N LYS A 45 6.74 23.01 10.33
CA LYS A 45 5.36 23.09 10.81
C LYS A 45 4.47 24.01 9.98
N GLN A 46 3.23 23.57 9.75
CA GLN A 46 2.11 24.49 9.56
C GLN A 46 0.93 24.03 10.42
N SER A 47 0.43 25.00 11.18
CA SER A 47 -0.45 24.91 12.34
C SER A 47 -1.89 24.44 12.02
N GLU A 48 -2.50 23.86 13.06
CA GLU A 48 -3.87 23.35 13.20
C GLU A 48 -4.99 24.29 12.72
N PRO A 49 -6.16 23.70 12.44
CA PRO A 49 -7.40 24.18 13.04
C PRO A 49 -8.08 23.11 13.90
N SER A 50 -8.71 23.60 14.96
CA SER A 50 -9.26 22.94 16.14
C SER A 50 -10.30 21.84 15.89
N GLU A 51 -10.33 20.90 16.84
CA GLU A 51 -11.14 19.67 16.96
C GLU A 51 -12.65 19.82 16.77
N PRO A 52 -13.32 18.71 16.42
CA PRO A 52 -14.44 18.23 17.22
C PRO A 52 -14.04 16.98 18.02
N ASP A 53 -14.45 17.02 19.28
CA ASP A 53 -14.39 16.01 20.33
C ASP A 53 -14.95 14.65 19.85
N GLU A 54 -14.07 13.78 19.36
CA GLU A 54 -14.26 12.34 19.41
C GLU A 54 -12.99 11.75 19.99
N THR A 55 -13.16 10.97 21.05
CA THR A 55 -12.17 10.13 21.74
C THR A 55 -11.35 9.30 20.75
N ASN A 56 -10.42 9.95 20.05
CA ASN A 56 -9.33 9.30 19.35
C ASN A 56 -8.38 8.90 20.47
N VAL A 57 -8.60 7.68 20.97
CA VAL A 57 -7.54 6.95 21.63
C VAL A 57 -6.40 6.98 20.61
N ASP A 58 -5.35 7.75 20.91
CA ASP A 58 -4.11 7.75 20.16
C ASP A 58 -3.51 6.35 20.32
N ASP A 59 -4.04 5.43 19.53
CA ASP A 59 -3.55 4.07 19.39
C ASP A 59 -2.22 4.24 18.69
N GLY A 60 -1.13 4.15 19.46
CA GLY A 60 0.19 4.62 19.08
C GLY A 60 0.65 4.16 17.70
N SER A 61 1.65 4.84 17.14
CA SER A 61 2.12 4.50 15.80
C SER A 61 2.48 3.02 15.71
N VAL A 62 1.98 2.32 14.69
CA VAL A 62 2.28 0.88 14.43
C VAL A 62 3.78 0.58 14.49
N LYS A 63 4.64 1.56 14.17
CA LYS A 63 6.10 1.44 14.21
C LYS A 63 6.71 1.35 15.62
N GLU A 64 5.99 1.84 16.62
CA GLU A 64 6.40 1.79 18.02
C GLU A 64 6.01 0.46 18.66
N GLU A 65 4.90 -0.13 18.21
CA GLU A 65 4.36 -1.40 18.72
C GLU A 65 4.90 -2.64 17.98
N GLN A 66 5.17 -2.53 16.68
CA GLN A 66 5.47 -3.67 15.81
C GLN A 66 6.84 -3.58 15.15
N VAL A 67 7.49 -4.75 15.01
CA VAL A 67 8.78 -4.87 14.34
C VAL A 67 8.60 -4.99 12.82
N GLY A 68 9.02 -3.96 12.10
CA GLY A 68 9.02 -3.95 10.63
C GLY A 68 9.87 -5.09 10.06
N THR A 69 9.21 -6.04 9.39
CA THR A 69 9.88 -7.22 8.81
C THR A 69 9.76 -7.20 7.29
N TYR A 70 10.89 -7.34 6.59
CA TYR A 70 10.96 -7.40 5.13
C TYR A 70 11.20 -8.83 4.66
N MET A 71 10.44 -9.30 3.68
CA MET A 71 10.53 -10.66 3.15
C MET A 71 10.26 -10.68 1.64
N TYR A 72 10.81 -11.68 0.95
CA TYR A 72 10.55 -11.93 -0.46
C TYR A 72 9.48 -13.00 -0.60
N LEU A 73 8.41 -12.69 -1.33
CA LEU A 73 7.32 -13.62 -1.61
C LEU A 73 7.23 -13.89 -3.12
N PRO A 74 6.87 -15.12 -3.54
CA PRO A 74 6.44 -15.41 -4.90
C PRO A 74 5.34 -14.45 -5.36
N LYS A 75 5.35 -14.11 -6.66
CA LYS A 75 4.36 -13.19 -7.25
C LYS A 75 2.91 -13.65 -7.06
N SER A 76 2.68 -14.97 -7.10
CA SER A 76 1.38 -15.58 -6.82
C SER A 76 0.92 -15.26 -5.40
N GLN A 77 1.74 -15.60 -4.40
CA GLN A 77 1.42 -15.35 -2.99
C GLN A 77 1.15 -13.87 -2.69
N LYS A 78 1.93 -12.95 -3.28
CA LYS A 78 1.65 -11.50 -3.13
C LYS A 78 0.25 -11.13 -3.65
N LYS A 79 -0.14 -11.64 -4.82
CA LYS A 79 -1.47 -11.39 -5.40
C LYS A 79 -2.57 -12.01 -4.54
N ASP A 80 -2.34 -13.19 -4.00
CA ASP A 80 -3.30 -13.87 -3.13
C ASP A 80 -3.51 -13.08 -1.82
N LEU A 81 -2.45 -12.56 -1.21
CA LEU A 81 -2.54 -11.65 -0.06
C LEU A 81 -3.31 -10.37 -0.39
N GLU A 82 -3.02 -9.73 -1.53
CA GLU A 82 -3.73 -8.52 -1.95
C GLU A 82 -5.22 -8.78 -2.17
N ARG A 83 -5.57 -9.91 -2.80
CA ARG A 83 -6.97 -10.32 -3.00
C ARG A 83 -7.67 -10.60 -1.67
N LEU A 84 -7.04 -11.41 -0.80
CA LEU A 84 -7.60 -11.80 0.49
C LEU A 84 -7.85 -10.58 1.37
N TYR A 85 -6.90 -9.64 1.43
CA TYR A 85 -7.06 -8.39 2.15
C TYR A 85 -8.30 -7.61 1.69
N ASN A 86 -8.49 -7.45 0.38
CA ASN A 86 -9.63 -6.67 -0.12
C ASN A 86 -10.98 -7.31 0.23
N ILE A 87 -11.04 -8.65 0.25
CA ILE A 87 -12.25 -9.38 0.63
C ILE A 87 -12.52 -9.20 2.12
N LEU A 88 -11.53 -9.52 2.97
CA LEU A 88 -11.67 -9.45 4.43
C LEU A 88 -11.93 -8.02 4.91
N LYS A 89 -11.26 -7.02 4.32
CA LYS A 89 -11.51 -5.60 4.60
C LYS A 89 -12.96 -5.23 4.32
N ALA A 90 -13.47 -5.59 3.14
CA ALA A 90 -14.84 -5.25 2.76
C ALA A 90 -15.87 -5.93 3.67
N GLU A 91 -15.66 -7.19 4.02
CA GLU A 91 -16.53 -7.93 4.94
C GLU A 91 -16.49 -7.35 6.36
N TYR A 92 -15.29 -7.07 6.89
CA TYR A 92 -15.12 -6.52 8.23
C TYR A 92 -15.68 -5.10 8.35
N GLU A 93 -15.35 -4.21 7.42
CA GLU A 93 -15.83 -2.83 7.42
C GLU A 93 -17.34 -2.74 7.24
N TYR A 94 -17.94 -3.66 6.46
CA TYR A 94 -19.39 -3.72 6.32
C TYR A 94 -20.11 -4.19 7.59
N GLU A 95 -19.52 -5.15 8.31
CA GLU A 95 -20.14 -5.74 9.49
C GLU A 95 -19.95 -4.87 10.75
N TYR A 96 -18.77 -4.25 10.90
CA TYR A 96 -18.37 -3.60 12.14
C TYR A 96 -18.26 -2.07 12.04
N ASP A 97 -18.38 -1.48 10.83
CA ASP A 97 -18.18 -0.03 10.60
C ASP A 97 -16.82 0.49 11.11
N GLU A 98 -15.81 -0.39 11.20
CA GLU A 98 -14.46 -0.10 11.71
C GLU A 98 -13.40 -0.30 10.62
N GLU A 99 -12.36 0.54 10.59
CA GLU A 99 -11.29 0.45 9.60
C GLU A 99 -10.45 -0.84 9.75
N PHE A 100 -10.31 -1.58 8.66
CA PHE A 100 -9.48 -2.78 8.62
C PHE A 100 -8.11 -2.51 7.98
N GLU A 101 -7.14 -2.15 8.83
CA GLU A 101 -5.80 -1.76 8.40
C GLU A 101 -4.87 -2.93 8.03
N LYS A 102 -4.05 -2.74 6.99
CA LYS A 102 -3.07 -3.76 6.55
C LYS A 102 -2.06 -4.14 7.63
N ASN A 103 -1.35 -3.14 8.15
CA ASN A 103 -0.20 -3.37 9.02
C ASN A 103 -0.64 -3.67 10.45
N ARG A 104 -1.73 -3.03 10.91
CA ARG A 104 -2.22 -3.22 12.28
C ARG A 104 -3.01 -4.51 12.46
N ALA A 105 -3.87 -4.86 11.50
CA ALA A 105 -4.76 -6.01 11.61
C ALA A 105 -4.39 -7.16 10.66
N PHE A 106 -4.38 -6.93 9.35
CA PHE A 106 -4.33 -8.01 8.36
C PHE A 106 -3.04 -8.84 8.40
N TYR A 107 -1.85 -8.22 8.33
CA TYR A 107 -0.60 -8.98 8.30
C TYR A 107 -0.34 -9.75 9.61
N PRO A 108 -0.53 -9.16 10.81
CA PRO A 108 -0.45 -9.91 12.05
C PRO A 108 -1.41 -11.11 12.10
N LEU A 109 -2.65 -10.94 11.62
CA LEU A 109 -3.63 -12.03 11.56
C LEU A 109 -3.17 -13.17 10.64
N VAL A 110 -2.72 -12.86 9.42
CA VAL A 110 -2.21 -13.85 8.47
C VAL A 110 -1.03 -14.62 9.06
N VAL A 111 -0.07 -13.90 9.68
CA VAL A 111 1.10 -14.54 10.29
C VAL A 111 0.68 -15.44 11.44
N LYS A 112 -0.20 -14.97 12.33
CA LYS A 112 -0.69 -15.78 13.45
C LYS A 112 -1.38 -17.06 12.98
N CYS A 113 -2.35 -16.96 12.06
CA CYS A 113 -3.02 -18.13 11.52
C CYS A 113 -2.05 -19.09 10.81
N GLY A 114 -1.02 -18.55 10.13
CA GLY A 114 0.04 -19.33 9.52
C GLY A 114 0.89 -20.09 10.54
N LEU A 115 1.29 -19.43 11.63
CA LEU A 115 2.05 -20.05 12.72
C LEU A 115 1.24 -21.14 13.42
N ASP A 116 -0.01 -20.84 13.79
CA ASP A 116 -0.94 -21.78 14.42
C ASP A 116 -1.14 -23.02 13.52
N SER A 117 -1.19 -22.83 12.19
CA SER A 117 -1.33 -23.93 11.22
C SER A 117 -0.07 -24.79 11.05
N LEU A 118 1.08 -24.32 11.52
CA LEU A 118 2.37 -25.01 11.44
C LEU A 118 2.80 -25.64 12.77
N GLU A 119 2.22 -25.21 13.91
CA GLU A 119 2.61 -25.63 15.26
C GLU A 119 2.49 -27.15 15.47
N ASP A 120 1.47 -27.77 14.89
CA ASP A 120 1.18 -29.20 15.06
C ASP A 120 1.84 -30.11 14.02
N LEU A 121 2.61 -29.57 13.06
CA LEU A 121 3.17 -30.35 11.95
C LEU A 121 4.51 -30.97 12.31
N ASP A 122 4.72 -32.21 11.89
CA ASP A 122 6.03 -32.85 11.98
C ASP A 122 6.94 -32.52 10.77
N ALA A 123 8.19 -32.97 10.81
CA ALA A 123 9.15 -32.69 9.76
C ALA A 123 8.79 -33.32 8.40
N SER A 124 8.05 -34.43 8.41
CA SER A 124 7.59 -35.10 7.19
C SER A 124 6.45 -34.30 6.55
N ASP A 125 5.50 -33.85 7.38
CA ASP A 125 4.38 -33.01 6.96
C ASP A 125 4.88 -31.68 6.36
N ILE A 126 5.86 -31.05 7.01
CA ILE A 126 6.48 -29.81 6.51
C ILE A 126 7.12 -30.04 5.14
N ARG A 127 7.84 -31.16 4.96
CA ARG A 127 8.48 -31.48 3.69
C ARG A 127 7.47 -31.64 2.56
N GLU A 128 6.38 -32.39 2.80
CA GLU A 128 5.32 -32.57 1.82
C GLU A 128 4.69 -31.23 1.41
N ARG A 129 4.47 -30.32 2.37
CA ARG A 129 3.97 -28.98 2.06
C ARG A 129 4.96 -28.16 1.25
N LEU A 130 6.25 -28.18 1.58
CA LEU A 130 7.27 -27.42 0.83
C LEU A 130 7.37 -27.87 -0.63
N ASP A 131 7.19 -29.16 -0.91
CA ASP A 131 7.21 -29.69 -2.29
C ASP A 131 5.99 -29.23 -3.12
N SER A 132 4.96 -28.65 -2.48
CA SER A 132 3.72 -28.20 -3.10
C SER A 132 3.59 -26.68 -3.32
N ILE A 133 4.58 -25.89 -2.87
CA ILE A 133 4.54 -24.40 -2.85
C ILE A 133 5.29 -23.78 -4.03
#